data_AF-A0A661JN52-F1
#
_entry.id   AF-A0A661JN52-F1
#
_cell.length_a   1.000
_cell.length_b   1.000
_cell.length_c   1.000
_cell.angle_alpha   90.00
_cell.angle_beta   90.00
_cell.angle_gamma   90.00
#
_symmetry.space_group_name_H-M   'P 1'
#
loop_
_entity.id
_entity.type
_entity.pdbx_description
1 polymer ?
#
loop_
_entity_poly.entity_id
_entity_poly.type
_entity_poly.pdbx_seq_one_letter_code
_entity_poly.pdbx_strand_id
1 'polypeptide(L)'
;MSLAVKVYEAFKDDERKARALSEVIDELESRTAYLKDITTKGDLEVAKLALQKEIEQVRKELREGELRLQKEIEEVRKELREVELRLQKEIEQVKLSLQREIERVKASVIKWVVGLLLVQTGVIVSIIGLLR
;
A
#
# COMPACT_ATOMS: atom_id res chain seq x y z
N MET A 1 25.68 -35.62 -42.26
CA MET A 1 25.94 -35.54 -43.71
C MET A 1 25.26 -34.29 -44.22
N SER A 2 26.02 -33.35 -44.78
CA SER A 2 25.46 -32.14 -45.39
C SER A 2 24.63 -32.51 -46.61
N LEU A 3 23.65 -31.68 -46.96
CA LEU A 3 22.84 -31.86 -48.16
C LEU A 3 23.72 -31.82 -49.41
N ALA A 4 24.81 -31.05 -49.40
CA ALA A 4 25.76 -30.99 -50.50
C ALA A 4 26.36 -32.38 -50.80
N VAL A 5 26.81 -33.10 -49.76
CA VAL A 5 27.36 -34.45 -49.90
C VAL A 5 26.32 -35.44 -50.45
N LYS A 6 25.07 -35.36 -49.98
CA LYS A 6 23.98 -36.22 -50.48
C LYS A 6 23.64 -35.95 -51.95
N VAL A 7 23.68 -34.69 -52.36
CA VAL A 7 23.42 -34.28 -53.75
C VAL A 7 24.58 -34.72 -54.66
N TYR A 8 25.82 -34.60 -54.20
CA TYR A 8 26.98 -35.10 -54.93
C TYR A 8 26.87 -36.62 -55.20
N GLU A 9 26.56 -37.40 -54.16
CA GLU A 9 26.41 -38.87 -54.29
C GLU A 9 25.24 -39.27 -55.19
N ALA A 10 24.13 -38.53 -55.16
CA ALA A 10 22.94 -38.81 -55.97
C ALA A 10 23.14 -38.57 -57.47
N PHE A 11 24.08 -37.68 -57.86
CA PHE A 11 24.35 -37.34 -59.26
C PHE A 11 25.74 -37.79 -59.73
N LYS A 12 26.42 -38.68 -58.98
CA LYS A 12 27.80 -39.11 -59.26
C LYS A 12 28.04 -39.67 -60.68
N ASP A 13 26.96 -40.09 -61.35
CA ASP A 13 26.99 -40.60 -62.73
C ASP A 13 27.39 -39.51 -63.74
N ASP A 14 27.23 -38.23 -63.40
CA ASP A 14 27.70 -37.07 -64.15
C ASP A 14 28.47 -36.13 -63.20
N GLU A 15 29.79 -36.25 -63.20
CA GLU A 15 30.65 -35.55 -62.26
C GLU A 15 30.56 -34.02 -62.35
N ARG A 16 30.33 -33.48 -63.56
CA ARG A 16 30.16 -32.03 -63.75
C ARG A 16 28.86 -31.56 -63.11
N LYS A 17 27.77 -32.31 -63.31
CA LYS A 17 26.47 -32.01 -62.69
C LYS A 17 26.51 -32.20 -61.17
N ALA A 18 27.14 -33.27 -60.69
CA ALA A 18 27.29 -33.56 -59.26
C ALA A 18 28.04 -32.45 -58.52
N ARG A 19 29.18 -31.99 -59.07
CA ARG A 19 29.93 -30.86 -58.50
C ARG A 19 29.12 -29.58 -58.50
N ALA A 20 28.55 -29.19 -59.64
CA ALA A 20 27.82 -27.94 -59.77
C ALA A 20 26.63 -27.86 -58.81
N LEU A 21 25.85 -28.94 -58.66
CA LEU A 21 24.71 -28.97 -57.75
C LEU A 21 25.15 -29.05 -56.28
N SER A 22 26.19 -29.82 -55.97
CA SER A 22 26.73 -29.91 -54.61
C SER A 22 27.25 -28.56 -54.13
N GLU A 23 27.96 -27.81 -54.98
CA GLU A 23 28.55 -26.51 -54.63
C GLU A 23 27.47 -25.47 -54.33
N VAL A 24 26.40 -25.43 -55.15
CA VAL A 24 25.24 -24.56 -54.90
C VAL A 24 24.54 -24.92 -53.59
N ILE A 25 24.40 -26.21 -53.28
CA ILE A 25 23.76 -26.67 -52.04
C ILE A 25 24.62 -26.35 -50.82
N ASP A 26 25.95 -26.46 -50.92
CA ASP A 26 26.88 -26.14 -49.83
C ASP A 26 26.87 -24.64 -49.51
N GLU A 27 26.80 -23.79 -50.54
CA GLU A 27 26.65 -22.34 -50.36
C GLU A 27 25.28 -21.98 -49.77
N LEU A 28 24.20 -22.66 -50.20
CA LEU A 28 22.86 -22.49 -49.61
C LEU A 28 22.80 -22.97 -48.15
N GLU A 29 23.40 -24.10 -47.81
CA GLU A 29 23.49 -24.58 -46.42
C GLU A 29 24.27 -23.60 -45.54
N SER A 30 25.38 -23.06 -46.05
CA SER A 30 26.18 -22.05 -45.34
C SER A 30 25.39 -20.78 -45.04
N ARG A 31 24.62 -20.28 -46.02
CA ARG A 31 23.74 -19.11 -45.84
C ARG A 31 22.55 -19.41 -44.91
N THR A 32 22.00 -20.61 -44.99
CA THR A 32 20.85 -21.04 -44.15
C THR A 32 21.27 -21.30 -42.70
N ALA A 33 22.51 -21.74 -42.47
CA ALA A 33 23.07 -21.86 -41.13
C ALA A 33 23.08 -20.51 -40.38
N TYR A 34 23.36 -19.41 -41.08
CA TYR A 34 23.26 -18.06 -40.54
C TYR A 34 21.82 -17.65 -40.22
N LEU A 35 20.85 -18.09 -41.03
CA LEU A 35 19.41 -17.84 -40.80
C LEU A 35 18.83 -18.62 -39.60
N LYS A 36 19.58 -19.56 -39.03
CA LYS A 36 19.14 -20.30 -37.85
C LYS A 36 19.22 -19.49 -36.55
N ASP A 37 20.05 -18.46 -36.53
CA ASP A 37 20.32 -17.63 -35.35
C ASP A 37 19.65 -16.26 -35.41
N ILE A 38 18.80 -16.02 -36.42
CA ILE A 38 18.02 -14.79 -36.54
C ILE A 38 16.65 -14.95 -35.90
N THR A 39 16.25 -13.94 -35.13
CA THR A 39 14.87 -13.83 -34.65
C THR A 39 13.93 -13.64 -35.83
N THR A 40 12.93 -14.50 -35.94
CA THR A 40 11.94 -14.42 -37.00
C THR A 40 10.83 -13.42 -36.65
N LYS A 41 10.04 -13.02 -37.66
CA LYS A 41 8.81 -12.25 -37.41
C LYS A 41 7.83 -12.99 -36.49
N GLY A 42 7.82 -14.32 -36.54
CA GLY A 42 7.00 -15.17 -35.66
C GLY A 42 7.43 -15.04 -34.20
N ASP A 43 8.74 -15.12 -33.94
CA ASP A 43 9.29 -14.97 -32.58
C ASP A 43 8.98 -13.57 -32.01
N LEU A 44 9.06 -12.54 -32.85
CA LEU A 44 8.72 -11.17 -32.45
C LEU A 44 7.23 -11.02 -32.11
N GLU A 45 6.33 -11.63 -32.89
CA GLU A 45 4.90 -11.57 -32.60
C GLU A 45 4.55 -12.35 -31.32
N VAL A 46 5.20 -13.50 -31.07
CA VAL A 46 5.07 -14.24 -29.81
C VAL A 46 5.53 -13.37 -28.63
N ALA A 47 6.71 -12.75 -28.72
CA ALA A 47 7.23 -11.87 -27.68
C ALA A 47 6.29 -10.66 -27.44
N LYS A 48 5.78 -10.05 -28.51
CA LYS A 48 4.82 -8.94 -28.43
C LYS A 48 3.52 -9.35 -27.74
N LEU A 49 2.97 -10.51 -28.08
CA LEU A 49 1.75 -11.03 -27.43
C LEU A 49 1.99 -11.35 -25.95
N ALA A 50 3.15 -11.92 -25.62
CA ALA A 50 3.54 -12.16 -24.23
C ALA A 50 3.63 -10.84 -23.44
N LEU A 51 4.32 -9.84 -23.98
CA LEU A 51 4.42 -8.51 -23.36
C LEU A 51 3.06 -7.83 -23.23
N GLN A 52 2.18 -7.92 -24.23
CA GLN A 52 0.82 -7.37 -24.14
C GLN A 52 0.03 -8.02 -23.01
N LYS A 53 0.17 -9.34 -22.83
CA LYS A 53 -0.48 -10.06 -21.74
C LYS A 53 0.09 -9.66 -20.38
N GLU A 54 1.41 -9.54 -20.25
CA GLU A 54 2.06 -9.08 -19.01
C GLU A 54 1.65 -7.65 -18.67
N ILE A 55 1.60 -6.75 -19.65
CA ILE A 55 1.14 -5.37 -19.46
C ILE A 55 -0.31 -5.34 -18.95
N GLU A 56 -1.20 -6.15 -19.54
CA GLU A 56 -2.59 -6.21 -19.11
C GLU A 56 -2.73 -6.78 -17.71
N GLN A 57 -1.92 -7.80 -17.37
CA GLN A 57 -1.87 -8.36 -16.02
C GLN A 57 -1.41 -7.31 -15.01
N VAL A 58 -0.30 -6.61 -15.28
CA VAL A 58 0.22 -5.55 -14.39
C VAL A 58 -0.80 -4.42 -14.24
N ARG A 59 -1.51 -4.02 -15.30
CA ARG A 59 -2.59 -3.02 -15.22
C ARG A 59 -3.74 -3.48 -14.32
N LYS A 60 -4.11 -4.76 -14.39
CA LYS A 60 -5.14 -5.33 -13.54
C LYS A 60 -4.69 -5.34 -12.08
N GLU A 61 -3.48 -5.81 -11.80
CA GLU A 61 -2.89 -5.83 -10.46
C GLU A 61 -2.79 -4.40 -9.87
N LEU A 62 -2.38 -3.43 -10.68
CA LEU A 62 -2.34 -2.02 -10.28
C LEU A 62 -3.73 -1.51 -9.88
N ARG A 63 -4.75 -1.78 -10.70
CA ARG A 63 -6.13 -1.35 -10.43
C ARG A 63 -6.72 -2.02 -9.18
N GLU A 64 -6.43 -3.30 -8.97
CA GLU A 64 -6.81 -4.00 -7.74
C GLU A 64 -6.11 -3.42 -6.52
N GLY A 65 -4.82 -3.07 -6.65
CA GLY A 65 -4.05 -2.36 -5.62
C GLY A 65 -4.65 -0.99 -5.28
N GLU A 66 -4.98 -0.19 -6.27
CA GLU A 66 -5.64 1.12 -6.08
C GLU A 66 -6.98 0.99 -5.35
N LEU A 67 -7.82 0.03 -5.74
CA LEU A 67 -9.11 -0.22 -5.08
C LEU A 67 -8.94 -0.67 -3.63
N ARG A 68 -7.93 -1.50 -3.34
CA ARG A 68 -7.62 -1.93 -1.98
C ARG A 68 -7.16 -0.75 -1.13
N LEU A 69 -6.23 0.07 -1.64
CA LEU A 69 -5.77 1.26 -0.95
C LEU A 69 -6.90 2.26 -0.69
N GLN A 70 -7.82 2.45 -1.64
CA GLN A 70 -8.99 3.30 -1.43
C GLN A 70 -9.89 2.80 -0.28
N LYS A 71 -10.08 1.48 -0.17
CA LYS A 71 -10.84 0.89 0.95
C LYS A 71 -10.11 1.08 2.28
N GLU A 72 -8.82 0.80 2.34
CA GLU A 72 -8.00 0.98 3.55
C GLU A 72 -8.00 2.45 4.00
N ILE A 73 -7.90 3.41 3.06
CA ILE A 73 -8.01 4.85 3.36
C ILE A 73 -9.39 5.20 3.95
N GLU A 74 -10.47 4.66 3.40
CA GLU A 74 -11.83 4.93 3.88
C GLU A 74 -12.07 4.31 5.27
N GLU A 75 -11.53 3.12 5.53
CA GLU A 75 -11.56 2.49 6.86
C GLU A 75 -10.79 3.33 7.89
N VAL A 76 -9.56 3.73 7.59
CA VAL A 76 -8.76 4.59 8.48
C VAL A 76 -9.47 5.94 8.74
N ARG A 77 -10.13 6.51 7.73
CA ARG A 77 -10.93 7.75 7.91
C ARG A 77 -12.11 7.55 8.85
N LYS A 78 -12.78 6.40 8.80
CA LYS A 78 -13.88 6.07 9.72
C LYS A 78 -13.37 5.89 11.13
N GLU A 79 -12.32 5.11 11.32
CA GLU A 79 -11.68 4.91 12.62
C GLU A 79 -11.23 6.25 13.24
N LEU A 80 -10.63 7.12 12.43
CA LEU A 80 -10.20 8.45 12.89
C LEU A 80 -11.40 9.30 13.38
N ARG A 81 -12.52 9.29 12.66
CA ARG A 81 -13.75 9.99 13.07
C ARG A 81 -14.33 9.41 14.36
N GLU A 82 -14.31 8.10 14.51
CA GLU A 82 -14.79 7.43 15.74
C GLU A 82 -13.91 7.79 16.94
N VAL A 83 -12.59 7.79 16.77
CA VAL A 83 -11.64 8.24 17.79
C VAL A 83 -11.86 9.71 18.15
N GLU A 84 -12.06 10.58 17.16
CA GLU A 84 -12.33 12.00 17.40
C GLU A 84 -13.62 12.20 18.21
N LEU A 85 -14.70 11.53 17.86
CA LEU A 85 -15.98 11.58 18.59
C LEU A 85 -15.84 11.03 20.01
N ARG A 86 -15.08 9.96 20.20
CA ARG A 86 -14.81 9.39 21.53
C ARG A 86 -14.04 10.39 22.39
N LEU A 87 -12.97 10.98 21.86
CA LEU A 87 -12.17 11.99 22.56
C LEU A 87 -13.00 13.24 22.91
N GLN A 88 -13.87 13.70 22.00
CA GLN A 88 -14.78 14.81 22.30
C GLN A 88 -15.70 14.49 23.49
N LYS A 89 -16.25 13.27 23.54
CA LYS A 89 -17.08 12.82 24.67
C LYS A 89 -16.28 12.73 25.97
N GLU A 90 -15.08 12.17 25.93
CA GLU A 90 -14.20 12.06 27.11
C GLU A 90 -13.82 13.46 27.64
N ILE A 91 -13.47 14.40 26.76
CA ILE A 91 -13.18 15.79 27.13
C ILE A 91 -14.40 16.44 27.80
N GLU A 92 -15.60 16.26 27.24
CA GLU A 92 -16.82 16.83 27.83
C GLU A 92 -17.12 16.22 29.20
N GLN A 93 -16.96 14.91 29.36
CA GLN A 93 -17.10 14.23 30.64
C GLN A 93 -16.11 14.75 31.69
N VAL A 94 -14.84 14.93 31.31
CA VAL A 94 -13.81 15.50 32.19
C VAL A 94 -14.17 16.93 32.60
N LYS A 95 -14.62 17.77 31.65
CA LYS A 95 -15.08 19.14 31.95
C LYS A 95 -16.23 19.15 32.96
N LEU A 96 -17.25 18.32 32.76
CA LEU A 96 -18.39 18.22 33.68
C LEU A 96 -17.96 17.70 35.06
N SER A 97 -17.04 16.73 35.12
CA SER A 97 -16.50 16.23 36.38
C SER A 97 -15.76 17.32 37.15
N LEU A 98 -14.88 18.07 36.47
CA LEU A 98 -14.14 19.17 37.06
C LEU A 98 -15.05 20.30 37.55
N GLN A 99 -16.10 20.65 36.79
CA GLN A 99 -17.09 21.64 37.23
C GLN A 99 -17.77 21.22 38.54
N ARG A 100 -18.21 19.95 38.64
CA ARG A 100 -18.82 19.41 39.86
C ARG A 100 -17.85 19.38 41.03
N GLU A 101 -16.58 19.05 40.80
CA GLU A 101 -15.55 19.09 41.85
C GLU A 101 -15.30 20.51 42.34
N ILE A 102 -15.21 21.49 41.43
CA ILE A 102 -15.08 22.90 41.78
C ILE A 102 -16.28 23.37 42.61
N GLU A 103 -17.51 23.02 42.23
CA GLU A 103 -18.71 23.37 42.99
C GLU A 103 -18.72 22.76 44.39
N ARG A 104 -18.33 21.48 44.49
CA ARG A 104 -18.19 20.79 45.80
C ARG A 104 -17.14 21.47 46.68
N VAL A 105 -15.99 21.84 46.12
CA VAL A 105 -14.94 22.55 46.85
C VAL A 105 -15.44 23.93 47.28
N LYS A 106 -16.07 24.71 46.39
CA LYS A 106 -16.67 26.01 46.73
C LYS A 106 -17.68 25.89 47.87
N ALA A 107 -18.60 24.92 47.81
CA ALA A 107 -19.59 24.69 48.85
C ALA A 107 -18.94 24.30 50.19
N SER A 108 -17.91 23.46 50.16
CA SER A 108 -17.12 23.09 51.34
C SER A 108 -16.46 24.32 51.97
N VAL A 109 -15.78 25.14 51.17
CA VAL A 109 -15.13 26.38 51.62
C VAL A 109 -16.15 27.32 52.27
N ILE A 110 -17.32 27.54 51.65
CA ILE A 110 -18.37 28.37 52.23
C ILE A 110 -18.81 27.83 53.60
N LYS A 111 -19.04 26.52 53.73
CA LYS A 111 -19.42 25.91 55.02
C LYS A 111 -18.38 26.15 56.11
N TRP A 112 -17.09 25.99 55.78
CA TRP A 112 -16.00 26.26 56.71
C TRP A 112 -15.93 27.73 57.13
N VAL A 113 -16.08 28.65 56.17
CA VAL A 113 -16.09 30.10 56.44
C VAL A 113 -17.27 30.48 57.35
N VAL A 114 -18.47 29.98 57.07
CA VAL A 114 -19.66 30.22 57.92
C VAL A 114 -19.44 29.67 59.32
N GLY A 115 -18.92 28.45 59.45
CA GLY A 115 -18.59 27.86 60.75
C GLY A 115 -17.61 28.71 61.56
N LEU A 116 -16.55 29.20 60.90
CA LEU A 116 -15.56 30.09 61.53
C LEU A 116 -16.19 31.41 62.00
N LEU A 117 -17.02 32.05 61.16
CA LEU A 117 -17.68 33.31 61.51
C LEU A 117 -18.63 33.16 62.71
N LEU A 118 -19.35 32.03 62.80
CA LEU A 118 -20.21 31.74 63.95
C LEU A 118 -19.41 31.56 65.23
N VAL A 119 -18.28 30.84 65.18
CA VAL A 119 -17.37 30.69 66.32
C VAL A 119 -16.83 32.05 66.76
N GLN A 120 -16.34 32.87 65.82
CA GLN A 120 -15.85 34.22 66.13
C GLN A 120 -16.93 35.10 66.78
N THR A 121 -18.16 35.05 66.26
CA THR A 121 -19.29 35.80 66.84
C THR A 121 -19.58 35.35 68.27
N GLY A 122 -19.57 34.03 68.53
CA GLY A 122 -19.74 33.48 69.89
C GLY A 122 -18.67 33.93 70.88
N VAL A 123 -17.40 33.99 70.44
CA VAL A 123 -16.29 34.51 71.24
C VAL A 123 -16.52 35.99 71.60
N ILE A 124 -16.90 36.83 70.63
CA ILE A 124 -17.16 38.25 70.85
C ILE A 124 -18.30 38.46 71.86
N VAL A 125 -19.41 37.74 71.70
CA VAL A 125 -20.57 37.83 72.63
C VAL A 125 -20.17 37.43 74.05
N SER A 126 -19.37 36.38 74.19
CA SER A 126 -18.89 35.90 75.50
C SER A 126 -18.00 36.94 76.19
N ILE A 127 -17.10 37.59 75.46
CA ILE A 127 -16.23 38.66 75.99
C ILE A 127 -17.07 39.87 76.44
N ILE A 128 -18.04 40.30 75.64
CA ILE A 128 -18.93 41.42 76.00
C ILE A 128 -19.73 41.09 77.27
N GLY A 129 -20.20 39.86 77.42
CA GLY A 129 -20.92 39.41 78.61
C GLY A 129 -20.08 39.42 79.89
N LEU A 130 -18.76 39.20 79.79
CA LEU A 130 -17.84 39.26 80.95
C LEU A 130 -17.42 40.68 81.33
N LEU A 131 -17.59 41.66 80.43
CA LEU A 131 -17.20 43.07 80.64
C LEU A 131 -18.36 43.95 81.15
N ARG A 132 -19.55 43.39 81.36
CA ARG A 132 -20.72 44.04 82.00
C ARG A 132 -20.88 43.56 83.43
#